data_AF-A0A430LGY7-F1
#
_entry.id   AF-A0A430LGY7-F1
#
_cell.length_a   1.000
_cell.length_b   1.000
_cell.length_c   1.000
_cell.angle_alpha   90.00
_cell.angle_beta   90.00
_cell.angle_gamma   90.00
#
_symmetry.space_group_name_H-M   'P 1'
#
loop_
_entity.id
_entity.type
_entity.pdbx_description
1 polymer ?
#
loop_
_entity_poly.entity_id
_entity_poly.type
_entity_poly.pdbx_seq_one_letter_code
_entity_poly.pdbx_strand_id
1 'polypeptide(L)'
;MSTTQNPNPSWLAPYEVRHGRNAVLEYQVNLERHEILHRLRGDLECHHRVDLELIHTRPRYYLEDLSQLGDSMGLKCWNKTVPIFLLKGPAGSQGHTGMFRPALHNYLYHRWFRPYRSDIEYGQFIAHIFYFQDQPAVLDEDSAVELVLSMHGTICSGLDSTTPRTEPEKQQWYMTRPLFRAIAIAIQGKDYNRCDSVHHITRVPVLIILTGQDDGLSAPVTFDSITDAEVITIRGKIAARMSLETAIGFIMALEEREDTAFGPQPDPVASTTSYDHWIQTDASKLGWGDEPLTGPSSQWVDMNRYPDWTGEGARYDQTGFVNGLARTCLEGSCKCTDKDRRDQQAVVSFEAETKR
;
A
#
# COMPACT_ATOMS: atom_id res chain seq x y z
N MET A 1 -41.71 -4.79 25.16
CA MET A 1 -40.29 -4.41 25.24
C MET A 1 -39.64 -4.84 23.94
N SER A 2 -39.45 -3.92 23.01
CA SER A 2 -38.79 -4.21 21.73
C SER A 2 -37.29 -4.18 22.00
N THR A 3 -36.66 -5.34 22.10
CA THR A 3 -35.20 -5.44 22.07
C THR A 3 -34.74 -4.99 20.69
N THR A 4 -34.24 -3.76 20.60
CA THR A 4 -33.33 -3.37 19.52
C THR A 4 -32.13 -4.31 19.61
N GLN A 5 -32.18 -5.41 18.85
CA GLN A 5 -30.98 -6.14 18.49
C GLN A 5 -30.09 -5.11 17.82
N ASN A 6 -28.97 -4.77 18.47
CA ASN A 6 -27.91 -4.07 17.77
C ASN A 6 -27.61 -4.91 16.52
N PRO A 7 -27.67 -4.33 15.31
CA PRO A 7 -27.33 -5.08 14.12
C PRO A 7 -25.92 -5.64 14.31
N ASN A 8 -25.76 -6.92 13.99
CA ASN A 8 -24.45 -7.56 14.02
C ASN A 8 -23.45 -6.69 13.23
N PRO A 9 -22.19 -6.57 13.69
CA PRO A 9 -21.17 -5.87 12.93
C PRO A 9 -21.14 -6.32 11.47
N SER A 10 -21.05 -5.38 10.53
CA SER A 10 -21.16 -5.66 9.09
C SER A 10 -20.06 -6.57 8.54
N TRP A 11 -18.95 -6.69 9.25
CA TRP A 11 -17.82 -7.55 8.90
C TRP A 11 -17.98 -8.99 9.40
N LEU A 12 -19.00 -9.34 10.19
CA LEU A 12 -19.17 -10.72 10.65
C LEU A 12 -19.61 -11.62 9.50
N ALA A 13 -18.93 -12.75 9.32
CA ALA A 13 -19.32 -13.72 8.30
C ALA A 13 -20.61 -14.48 8.73
N PRO A 14 -21.44 -14.96 7.77
CA PRO A 14 -22.67 -15.66 8.08
C PRO A 14 -22.52 -16.85 9.04
N TYR A 15 -21.45 -17.64 8.91
CA TYR A 15 -21.18 -18.78 9.78
C TYR A 15 -20.70 -18.34 11.19
N GLU A 16 -20.05 -17.18 11.31
CA GLU A 16 -19.67 -16.61 12.60
C GLU A 16 -20.88 -16.09 13.36
N VAL A 17 -21.87 -15.54 12.64
CA VAL A 17 -23.18 -15.20 13.22
C VAL A 17 -23.91 -16.46 13.70
N ARG A 18 -23.85 -17.53 12.90
CA ARG A 18 -24.55 -18.80 13.20
C ARG A 18 -23.94 -19.57 14.37
N HIS A 19 -22.62 -19.69 14.42
CA HIS A 19 -21.91 -20.49 15.43
C HIS A 19 -21.37 -19.68 16.61
N GLY A 20 -21.31 -18.35 16.47
CA GLY A 20 -20.56 -17.47 17.36
C GLY A 20 -19.10 -17.37 16.92
N ARG A 21 -18.62 -16.15 16.69
CA ARG A 21 -17.24 -15.89 16.22
C ARG A 21 -16.17 -16.56 17.09
N ASN A 22 -16.30 -16.49 18.42
CA ASN A 22 -15.30 -17.09 19.31
C ASN A 22 -15.24 -18.61 19.16
N ALA A 23 -16.38 -19.29 19.00
CA ALA A 23 -16.41 -20.73 18.77
C ALA A 23 -15.70 -21.11 17.46
N VAL A 24 -15.83 -20.27 16.42
CA VAL A 24 -15.09 -20.45 15.16
C VAL A 24 -13.59 -20.23 15.34
N LEU A 25 -13.18 -19.15 16.01
CA LEU A 25 -11.78 -18.82 16.24
C LEU A 25 -11.06 -19.82 17.15
N GLU A 26 -11.78 -20.40 18.11
CA GLU A 26 -11.27 -21.39 19.04
C GLU A 26 -11.37 -22.82 18.50
N TYR A 27 -11.76 -22.99 17.22
CA TYR A 27 -11.87 -24.29 16.55
C TYR A 27 -12.84 -25.25 17.26
N GLN A 28 -13.91 -24.72 17.85
CA GLN A 28 -14.92 -25.49 18.59
C GLN A 28 -16.06 -26.01 17.69
N VAL A 29 -16.04 -25.65 16.41
CA VAL A 29 -17.05 -26.04 15.42
C VAL A 29 -16.37 -26.51 14.13
N ASN A 30 -17.01 -27.47 13.46
CA ASN A 30 -16.68 -27.82 12.08
C ASN A 30 -17.46 -26.89 11.14
N LEU A 31 -16.80 -26.45 10.08
CA LEU A 31 -17.39 -25.59 9.06
C LEU A 31 -17.59 -26.36 7.75
N GLU A 32 -18.50 -25.89 6.91
CA GLU A 32 -18.59 -26.40 5.55
C GLU A 32 -17.37 -25.98 4.73
N ARG A 33 -17.02 -26.73 3.67
CA ARG A 33 -15.78 -26.46 2.89
C ARG A 33 -15.69 -25.03 2.37
N HIS A 34 -16.80 -24.46 1.87
CA HIS A 34 -16.83 -23.07 1.40
C HIS A 34 -16.67 -22.04 2.54
N GLU A 35 -17.13 -22.38 3.74
CA GLU A 35 -16.96 -21.54 4.94
C GLU A 35 -15.51 -21.57 5.45
N ILE A 36 -14.85 -22.73 5.38
CA ILE A 36 -13.41 -22.86 5.66
C ILE A 36 -12.61 -21.99 4.70
N LEU A 37 -12.85 -22.11 3.40
CA LEU A 37 -12.18 -21.31 2.37
C LEU A 37 -12.40 -19.80 2.56
N HIS A 38 -13.62 -19.38 2.87
CA HIS A 38 -13.93 -18.00 3.23
C HIS A 38 -13.16 -17.54 4.47
N ARG A 39 -13.14 -18.35 5.53
CA ARG A 39 -12.43 -18.04 6.78
C ARG A 39 -10.94 -17.84 6.54
N LEU A 40 -10.31 -18.76 5.81
CA LEU A 40 -8.88 -18.73 5.50
C LEU A 40 -8.53 -17.55 4.59
N ARG A 41 -9.36 -17.26 3.59
CA ARG A 41 -9.18 -16.06 2.76
C ARG A 41 -9.24 -14.78 3.61
N GLY A 42 -10.20 -14.70 4.53
CA GLY A 42 -10.30 -13.58 5.47
C GLY A 42 -9.05 -13.42 6.35
N ASP A 43 -8.42 -14.52 6.78
CA ASP A 43 -7.15 -14.48 7.51
C ASP A 43 -5.98 -14.00 6.64
N LEU A 44 -5.88 -14.49 5.40
CA LEU A 44 -4.85 -14.04 4.47
C LEU A 44 -4.95 -12.53 4.21
N GLU A 45 -6.16 -12.02 3.97
CA GLU A 45 -6.41 -10.60 3.79
C GLU A 45 -6.05 -9.78 5.04
N CYS A 46 -6.37 -10.29 6.23
CA CYS A 46 -6.00 -9.67 7.50
C CYS A 46 -4.47 -9.57 7.65
N HIS A 47 -3.75 -10.67 7.45
CA HIS A 47 -2.28 -10.70 7.53
C HIS A 47 -1.66 -9.76 6.50
N HIS A 48 -2.11 -9.80 5.25
CA HIS A 48 -1.63 -8.90 4.19
C HIS A 48 -1.82 -7.43 4.56
N ARG A 49 -3.00 -7.06 5.07
CA ARG A 49 -3.30 -5.70 5.51
C ARG A 49 -2.43 -5.27 6.69
N VAL A 50 -2.27 -6.14 7.69
CA VAL A 50 -1.38 -5.91 8.86
C VAL A 50 0.04 -5.69 8.39
N ASP A 51 0.58 -6.57 7.54
CA ASP A 51 1.96 -6.52 7.09
C ASP A 51 2.23 -5.24 6.30
N LEU A 52 1.37 -4.89 5.35
CA LEU A 52 1.50 -3.63 4.62
C LEU A 52 1.38 -2.41 5.54
N GLU A 53 0.47 -2.43 6.53
CA GLU A 53 0.38 -1.36 7.54
C GLU A 53 1.72 -1.23 8.29
N LEU A 54 2.25 -2.36 8.79
CA LEU A 54 3.49 -2.41 9.57
C LEU A 54 4.67 -1.89 8.75
N ILE A 55 4.69 -2.15 7.45
CA ILE A 55 5.74 -1.73 6.52
C ILE A 55 5.61 -0.24 6.15
N HIS A 56 4.40 0.27 5.99
CA HIS A 56 4.20 1.63 5.50
C HIS A 56 4.09 2.69 6.59
N THR A 57 3.78 2.31 7.83
CA THR A 57 3.51 3.30 8.90
C THR A 57 4.52 3.29 10.03
N ARG A 58 5.16 2.16 10.31
CA ARG A 58 6.08 2.01 11.46
C ARG A 58 7.57 2.19 11.16
N PRO A 59 8.12 1.83 9.99
CA PRO A 59 9.56 1.83 9.84
C PRO A 59 10.10 3.25 9.82
N ARG A 60 11.27 3.38 10.43
CA ARG A 60 12.15 4.53 10.34
C ARG A 60 13.25 4.12 9.38
N TYR A 61 13.19 4.64 8.16
CA TYR A 61 14.29 4.45 7.22
C TYR A 61 15.29 5.57 7.43
N TYR A 62 16.57 5.21 7.35
CA TYR A 62 17.67 6.16 7.27
C TYR A 62 18.40 5.94 5.94
N LEU A 63 18.88 7.00 5.32
CA LEU A 63 19.62 6.94 4.06
C LEU A 63 20.93 6.17 4.23
N GLU A 64 21.57 6.26 5.40
CA GLU A 64 22.77 5.49 5.72
C GLU A 64 22.55 3.96 5.63
N ASP A 65 21.32 3.52 5.94
CA ASP A 65 20.94 2.10 5.90
C ASP A 65 20.56 1.61 4.50
N LEU A 66 20.42 2.50 3.50
CA LEU A 66 20.07 2.11 2.12
C LEU A 66 21.14 1.23 1.47
N SER A 67 22.40 1.36 1.90
CA SER A 67 23.48 0.49 1.43
C SER A 67 23.43 -0.92 2.04
N GLN A 68 22.65 -1.10 3.12
CA GLN A 68 22.52 -2.32 3.89
C GLN A 68 21.14 -2.96 3.73
N LEU A 69 20.49 -2.78 2.57
CA LEU A 69 19.20 -3.37 2.23
C LEU A 69 19.27 -4.90 2.14
N GLY A 70 19.48 -5.57 3.28
CA GLY A 70 19.48 -7.01 3.45
C GLY A 70 18.18 -7.47 4.13
N ASP A 71 17.55 -8.46 3.49
CA ASP A 71 16.40 -9.25 3.95
C ASP A 71 15.15 -8.46 4.35
N SER A 72 15.16 -7.79 5.49
CA SER A 72 13.93 -7.22 6.07
C SER A 72 13.38 -6.03 5.28
N MET A 73 14.20 -5.31 4.51
CA MET A 73 13.71 -4.27 3.60
C MET A 73 13.39 -4.82 2.21
N GLY A 74 14.25 -5.72 1.71
CA GLY A 74 14.07 -6.32 0.38
C GLY A 74 12.72 -7.02 0.24
N LEU A 75 12.38 -7.85 1.24
CA LEU A 75 11.07 -8.51 1.34
C LEU A 75 9.89 -7.56 1.24
N LYS A 76 10.05 -6.33 1.74
CA LYS A 76 8.97 -5.34 1.77
C LYS A 76 8.79 -4.66 0.40
N CYS A 77 9.87 -4.56 -0.38
CA CYS A 77 9.88 -3.88 -1.67
C CYS A 77 9.50 -4.79 -2.84
N TRP A 78 9.71 -6.10 -2.72
CA TRP A 78 9.33 -7.05 -3.77
C TRP A 78 7.81 -7.10 -3.97
N ASN A 79 7.43 -7.43 -5.21
CA ASN A 79 6.05 -7.52 -5.68
C ASN A 79 5.26 -6.23 -5.49
N LYS A 80 5.97 -5.08 -5.50
CA LYS A 80 5.38 -3.75 -5.56
C LYS A 80 5.52 -3.17 -6.95
N THR A 81 4.52 -2.43 -7.40
CA THR A 81 4.53 -1.89 -8.77
C THR A 81 5.27 -0.56 -8.86
N VAL A 82 5.18 0.30 -7.85
CA VAL A 82 5.88 1.59 -7.85
C VAL A 82 6.40 2.00 -6.45
N PRO A 83 7.60 2.59 -6.34
CA PRO A 83 8.03 3.27 -5.13
C PRO A 83 7.45 4.69 -5.07
N ILE A 84 6.94 5.08 -3.89
CA ILE A 84 6.48 6.43 -3.58
C ILE A 84 7.39 7.02 -2.51
N PHE A 85 8.10 8.10 -2.84
CA PHE A 85 9.00 8.81 -1.94
C PHE A 85 8.31 10.04 -1.35
N LEU A 86 8.19 10.05 -0.02
CA LEU A 86 7.76 11.21 0.74
C LEU A 86 8.99 12.06 1.09
N LEU A 87 9.08 13.24 0.48
CA LEU A 87 10.25 14.10 0.57
C LEU A 87 10.12 15.12 1.70
N LYS A 88 11.22 15.38 2.40
CA LYS A 88 11.26 16.41 3.45
C LYS A 88 11.34 17.81 2.83
N GLY A 89 10.45 18.71 3.22
CA GLY A 89 10.54 20.14 2.86
C GLY A 89 11.44 20.93 3.83
N PRO A 90 11.82 22.18 3.49
CA PRO A 90 12.52 23.08 4.40
C PRO A 90 11.71 23.38 5.67
N ALA A 91 12.35 23.99 6.66
CA ALA A 91 11.70 24.43 7.89
C ALA A 91 10.41 25.23 7.59
N GLY A 92 9.30 24.87 8.25
CA GLY A 92 7.97 25.45 7.98
C GLY A 92 7.17 24.76 6.87
N SER A 93 7.79 23.86 6.09
CA SER A 93 7.12 23.02 5.08
C SER A 93 7.42 21.53 5.26
N GLN A 94 7.78 21.13 6.48
CA GLN A 94 7.96 19.74 6.83
C GLN A 94 6.62 19.02 6.75
N GLY A 95 6.56 17.97 5.94
CA GLY A 95 5.33 17.21 5.77
C GLY A 95 4.91 16.47 7.05
N HIS A 96 3.60 16.38 7.29
CA HIS A 96 3.01 15.71 8.46
C HIS A 96 2.94 14.20 8.28
N THR A 97 4.11 13.55 8.27
CA THR A 97 4.26 12.11 7.98
C THR A 97 3.46 11.20 8.90
N GLY A 98 3.29 11.55 10.17
CA GLY A 98 2.56 10.73 11.15
C GLY A 98 1.09 10.52 10.80
N MET A 99 0.45 11.48 10.12
CA MET A 99 -0.94 11.37 9.67
C MET A 99 -1.03 11.02 8.19
N PHE A 100 -0.13 11.59 7.38
CA PHE A 100 -0.16 11.42 5.93
C PHE A 100 0.17 9.99 5.48
N ARG A 101 1.17 9.33 6.11
CA ARG A 101 1.53 7.94 5.76
C ARG A 101 0.36 6.96 5.96
N PRO A 102 -0.32 6.94 7.13
CA PRO A 102 -1.54 6.15 7.31
C PRO A 102 -2.62 6.44 6.26
N ALA A 103 -2.89 7.71 5.99
CA ALA A 103 -3.92 8.10 5.03
C ALA A 103 -3.59 7.65 3.60
N LEU A 104 -2.33 7.82 3.18
CA LEU A 104 -1.83 7.38 1.88
C LEU A 104 -1.91 5.86 1.74
N HIS A 105 -1.48 5.13 2.77
CA HIS A 105 -1.59 3.69 2.81
C HIS A 105 -3.05 3.22 2.65
N ASN A 106 -3.99 3.82 3.36
CA ASN A 106 -5.42 3.51 3.24
C ASN A 106 -5.95 3.77 1.84
N TYR A 107 -5.66 4.95 1.30
CA TYR A 107 -6.09 5.32 -0.04
C TYR A 107 -5.58 4.32 -1.08
N LEU A 108 -4.29 3.98 -1.06
CA LEU A 108 -3.69 3.02 -1.98
C LEU A 108 -4.30 1.62 -1.83
N TYR A 109 -4.52 1.18 -0.59
CA TYR A 109 -5.12 -0.13 -0.32
C TYR A 109 -6.53 -0.21 -0.86
N HIS A 110 -7.41 0.74 -0.53
CA HIS A 110 -8.79 0.75 -1.02
C HIS A 110 -8.91 0.96 -2.52
N ARG A 111 -7.90 1.58 -3.16
CA ARG A 111 -7.88 1.77 -4.61
C ARG A 111 -7.50 0.49 -5.36
N TRP A 112 -6.55 -0.27 -4.82
CA TRP A 112 -6.01 -1.48 -5.45
C TRP A 112 -6.75 -2.76 -5.05
N PHE A 113 -7.03 -2.91 -3.76
CA PHE A 113 -7.60 -4.12 -3.18
C PHE A 113 -9.06 -4.30 -3.57
N ARG A 114 -9.33 -5.44 -4.20
CA ARG A 114 -10.65 -6.00 -4.48
C ARG A 114 -10.90 -7.14 -3.48
N PRO A 115 -11.88 -7.02 -2.58
CA PRO A 115 -12.24 -8.07 -1.63
C PRO A 115 -12.38 -9.43 -2.31
N TYR A 116 -11.78 -10.45 -1.70
CA TYR A 116 -11.71 -11.83 -2.18
C TYR A 116 -11.00 -12.07 -3.51
N ARG A 117 -10.81 -11.07 -4.36
CA ARG A 117 -10.34 -11.24 -5.75
C ARG A 117 -8.90 -10.82 -5.99
N SER A 118 -8.29 -10.09 -5.08
CA SER A 118 -6.90 -9.65 -5.25
C SER A 118 -5.96 -10.80 -4.95
N ASP A 119 -5.00 -11.02 -5.84
CA ASP A 119 -3.84 -11.85 -5.54
C ASP A 119 -2.95 -11.07 -4.56
N ILE A 120 -2.78 -11.61 -3.35
CA ILE A 120 -2.13 -10.93 -2.21
C ILE A 120 -0.92 -11.71 -1.70
N GLU A 121 -0.74 -12.91 -2.22
CA GLU A 121 0.37 -13.80 -1.94
C GLU A 121 1.70 -13.11 -2.24
N TYR A 122 2.71 -13.42 -1.44
CA TYR A 122 4.06 -12.85 -1.54
C TYR A 122 4.08 -11.32 -1.44
N GLY A 123 3.10 -10.74 -0.74
CA GLY A 123 3.02 -9.32 -0.45
C GLY A 123 2.68 -8.44 -1.66
N GLN A 124 2.06 -8.99 -2.71
CA GLN A 124 1.62 -8.20 -3.87
C GLN A 124 0.86 -6.94 -3.46
N PHE A 125 1.24 -5.78 -4.01
CA PHE A 125 0.57 -4.51 -3.76
C PHE A 125 1.00 -3.43 -4.77
N ILE A 126 0.16 -2.42 -5.02
CA ILE A 126 0.45 -1.40 -6.05
C ILE A 126 1.70 -0.55 -5.75
N ALA A 127 2.04 -0.32 -4.48
CA ALA A 127 3.09 0.64 -4.17
C ALA A 127 3.84 0.36 -2.86
N HIS A 128 5.09 0.83 -2.78
CA HIS A 128 5.83 0.90 -1.53
C HIS A 128 6.06 2.36 -1.10
N ILE A 129 5.70 2.72 0.13
CA ILE A 129 5.89 4.08 0.64
C ILE A 129 7.22 4.20 1.38
N PHE A 130 8.11 5.04 0.85
CA PHE A 130 9.39 5.39 1.45
C PHE A 130 9.34 6.76 2.12
N TYR A 131 9.83 6.81 3.36
CA TYR A 131 10.17 8.05 4.05
C TYR A 131 11.45 7.85 4.85
N PHE A 132 12.49 8.60 4.52
CA PHE A 132 13.78 8.58 5.20
C PHE A 132 13.87 9.75 6.19
N GLN A 133 14.33 9.51 7.42
CA GLN A 133 14.32 10.54 8.47
C GLN A 133 15.43 11.58 8.32
N ASP A 134 16.59 11.11 7.91
CA ASP A 134 17.86 11.82 7.71
C ASP A 134 18.01 12.39 6.30
N GLN A 135 17.00 12.25 5.44
CA GLN A 135 17.02 12.87 4.12
C GLN A 135 17.19 14.40 4.21
N PRO A 136 17.91 15.01 3.26
CA PRO A 136 18.02 16.45 3.19
C PRO A 136 16.65 17.07 2.86
N ALA A 137 16.48 18.34 3.23
CA ALA A 137 15.32 19.09 2.80
C ALA A 137 15.43 19.41 1.29
N VAL A 138 14.37 19.13 0.56
CA VAL A 138 14.23 19.42 -0.87
C VAL A 138 13.66 20.82 -1.03
N LEU A 139 14.35 21.66 -1.80
CA LEU A 139 14.00 23.08 -1.97
C LEU A 139 13.18 23.33 -3.23
N ASP A 140 13.40 22.52 -4.26
CA ASP A 140 12.84 22.64 -5.60
C ASP A 140 12.70 21.25 -6.23
N GLU A 141 12.15 21.18 -7.44
CA GLU A 141 11.95 19.91 -8.13
C GLU A 141 13.24 19.30 -8.66
N ASP A 142 14.25 20.12 -8.98
CA ASP A 142 15.56 19.64 -9.44
C ASP A 142 16.23 18.80 -8.34
N SER A 143 16.27 19.34 -7.11
CA SER A 143 16.76 18.63 -5.93
C SER A 143 15.85 17.46 -5.53
N ALA A 144 14.55 17.55 -5.78
CA ALA A 144 13.61 16.44 -5.56
C ALA A 144 13.94 15.24 -6.46
N VAL A 145 14.07 15.48 -7.77
CA VAL A 145 14.36 14.47 -8.78
C VAL A 145 15.73 13.85 -8.53
N GLU A 146 16.74 14.66 -8.23
CA GLU A 146 18.08 14.16 -7.93
C GLU A 146 18.09 13.24 -6.71
N LEU A 147 17.44 13.65 -5.61
CA LEU A 147 17.37 12.85 -4.40
C LEU A 147 16.60 11.54 -4.65
N VAL A 148 15.46 11.61 -5.34
CA VAL A 148 14.65 10.42 -5.65
C VAL A 148 15.40 9.42 -6.51
N LEU A 149 16.08 9.87 -7.58
CA LEU A 149 16.84 8.98 -8.44
C LEU A 149 18.04 8.35 -7.72
N SER A 150 18.69 9.09 -6.81
CA SER A 150 19.76 8.57 -5.97
C SER A 150 19.27 7.46 -5.03
N MET A 151 18.17 7.72 -4.30
CA MET A 151 17.56 6.73 -3.41
C MET A 151 17.06 5.50 -4.19
N HIS A 152 16.33 5.74 -5.29
CA HIS A 152 15.77 4.69 -6.15
C HIS A 152 16.86 3.79 -6.73
N GLY A 153 17.95 4.37 -7.27
CA GLY A 153 19.06 3.61 -7.82
C GLY A 153 19.76 2.75 -6.77
N THR A 154 19.93 3.27 -5.55
CA THR A 154 20.49 2.50 -4.43
C THR A 154 19.56 1.36 -4.02
N ILE A 155 18.25 1.61 -3.93
CA ILE A 155 17.25 0.58 -3.61
C ILE A 155 17.27 -0.53 -4.65
N CYS A 156 17.15 -0.20 -5.94
CA CYS A 156 17.13 -1.20 -7.00
C CYS A 156 18.43 -2.03 -7.03
N SER A 157 19.59 -1.38 -6.90
CA SER A 157 20.88 -2.08 -6.85
C SER A 157 20.98 -3.04 -5.66
N GLY A 158 20.45 -2.62 -4.49
CA GLY A 158 20.38 -3.44 -3.29
C GLY A 158 19.47 -4.65 -3.45
N LEU A 159 18.29 -4.47 -4.05
CA LEU A 159 17.34 -5.56 -4.34
C LEU A 159 17.94 -6.59 -5.30
N ASP A 160 18.69 -6.15 -6.32
CA ASP A 160 19.31 -7.03 -7.31
C ASP A 160 20.45 -7.87 -6.73
N SER A 161 21.11 -7.34 -5.72
CA SER A 161 22.24 -7.99 -5.05
C SER A 161 21.79 -8.91 -3.92
N THR A 162 20.49 -8.92 -3.58
CA THR A 162 19.98 -9.60 -2.38
C THR A 162 19.12 -10.79 -2.75
N THR A 163 19.46 -11.94 -2.18
CA THR A 163 18.58 -13.12 -2.16
C THR A 163 17.77 -13.13 -0.87
N PRO A 164 16.42 -13.32 -0.90
CA PRO A 164 15.60 -13.46 0.31
C PRO A 164 16.15 -14.57 1.21
N ARG A 165 16.67 -14.25 2.40
CA ARG A 165 17.21 -15.28 3.31
C ARG A 165 16.16 -16.01 4.15
N THR A 166 15.01 -15.40 4.40
CA THR A 166 14.00 -15.94 5.32
C THR A 166 13.12 -17.03 4.70
N GLU A 167 13.02 -17.07 3.36
CA GLU A 167 12.23 -18.07 2.63
C GLU A 167 12.95 -18.48 1.32
N PRO A 168 14.13 -19.12 1.40
CA PRO A 168 14.94 -19.43 0.22
C PRO A 168 14.20 -20.32 -0.79
N GLU A 169 13.33 -21.21 -0.34
CA GLU A 169 12.51 -22.08 -1.19
C GLU A 169 11.41 -21.34 -1.97
N LYS A 170 11.05 -20.14 -1.53
CA LYS A 170 10.04 -19.28 -2.17
C LYS A 170 10.66 -18.10 -2.93
N GLN A 171 11.99 -18.05 -3.02
CA GLN A 171 12.72 -16.91 -3.59
C GLN A 171 12.23 -16.50 -4.99
N GLN A 172 11.85 -17.47 -5.82
CA GLN A 172 11.39 -17.20 -7.19
C GLN A 172 10.10 -16.36 -7.27
N TRP A 173 9.34 -16.27 -6.17
CA TRP A 173 8.09 -15.51 -6.09
C TRP A 173 8.27 -14.09 -5.58
N TYR A 174 9.48 -13.73 -5.13
CA TYR A 174 9.81 -12.38 -4.70
C TYR A 174 10.63 -11.68 -5.77
N MET A 175 10.00 -10.76 -6.52
CA MET A 175 10.67 -10.06 -7.62
C MET A 175 10.49 -8.56 -7.58
N THR A 176 11.50 -7.85 -8.07
CA THR A 176 11.42 -6.41 -8.33
C THR A 176 10.78 -6.22 -9.69
N ARG A 177 9.53 -5.73 -9.72
CA ARG A 177 8.78 -5.54 -10.97
C ARG A 177 9.50 -4.55 -11.89
N PRO A 178 9.49 -4.75 -13.22
CA PRO A 178 10.03 -3.78 -14.18
C PRO A 178 9.49 -2.35 -13.99
N LEU A 179 8.18 -2.20 -13.69
CA LEU A 179 7.59 -0.90 -13.39
C LEU A 179 8.18 -0.22 -12.14
N PHE A 180 8.57 -1.00 -11.13
CA PHE A 180 9.19 -0.47 -9.91
C PHE A 180 10.57 0.13 -10.22
N ARG A 181 11.26 -0.42 -11.22
CA ARG A 181 12.54 0.10 -11.72
C ARG A 181 12.34 1.32 -12.61
N ALA A 182 11.38 1.26 -13.52
CA ALA A 182 11.16 2.28 -14.54
C ALA A 182 10.61 3.60 -13.99
N ILE A 183 9.85 3.54 -12.89
CA ILE A 183 9.07 4.69 -12.41
C ILE A 183 9.34 4.93 -10.91
N ALA A 184 9.41 6.20 -10.53
CA ALA A 184 9.30 6.62 -9.14
C ALA A 184 8.29 7.75 -9.00
N ILE A 185 7.53 7.75 -7.89
CA ILE A 185 6.62 8.84 -7.54
C ILE A 185 7.24 9.64 -6.39
N ALA A 186 7.24 10.96 -6.52
CA ALA A 186 7.68 11.88 -5.47
C ALA A 186 6.52 12.74 -4.97
N ILE A 187 6.40 12.88 -3.66
CA ILE A 187 5.48 13.82 -2.99
C ILE A 187 6.31 14.77 -2.14
N GLN A 188 6.24 16.08 -2.41
CA GLN A 188 7.05 17.06 -1.68
C GLN A 188 6.46 17.37 -0.30
N GLY A 189 7.32 17.64 0.68
CA GLY A 189 6.91 17.93 2.06
C GLY A 189 5.85 19.03 2.18
N LYS A 190 5.98 20.07 1.34
CA LYS A 190 5.03 21.20 1.27
C LYS A 190 3.62 20.78 0.86
N ASP A 191 3.47 19.67 0.14
CA ASP A 191 2.20 19.18 -0.41
C ASP A 191 1.46 18.26 0.58
N TYR A 192 2.10 17.90 1.70
CA TYR A 192 1.48 17.13 2.78
C TYR A 192 1.82 17.70 4.17
N ASN A 193 2.12 18.99 4.27
CA ASN A 193 2.41 19.70 5.52
C ASN A 193 1.15 20.19 6.27
N ARG A 194 -0.04 19.88 5.76
CA ARG A 194 -1.33 20.33 6.32
C ARG A 194 -2.30 19.18 6.46
N CYS A 195 -3.25 19.34 7.37
CA CYS A 195 -4.30 18.34 7.57
C CYS A 195 -5.24 18.26 6.36
N ASP A 196 -5.41 19.37 5.63
CA ASP A 196 -6.19 19.42 4.38
C ASP A 196 -5.73 18.38 3.34
N SER A 197 -4.42 18.18 3.22
CA SER A 197 -3.83 17.16 2.33
C SER A 197 -4.20 15.71 2.71
N VAL A 198 -4.55 15.46 3.97
CA VAL A 198 -5.08 14.16 4.41
C VAL A 198 -6.56 14.02 4.01
N HIS A 199 -7.36 15.08 4.16
CA HIS A 199 -8.76 15.09 3.77
C HIS A 199 -8.96 15.01 2.25
N HIS A 200 -8.05 15.62 1.49
CA HIS A 200 -8.09 15.69 0.04
C HIS A 200 -6.93 14.93 -0.60
N ILE A 201 -6.67 13.73 -0.08
CA ILE A 201 -5.50 12.93 -0.47
C ILE A 201 -5.42 12.66 -1.97
N THR A 202 -6.56 12.50 -2.64
CA THR A 202 -6.65 12.30 -4.09
C THR A 202 -6.09 13.48 -4.89
N ARG A 203 -6.15 14.70 -4.33
CA ARG A 203 -5.73 15.95 -4.97
C ARG A 203 -4.29 16.34 -4.66
N VAL A 204 -3.59 15.57 -3.82
CA VAL A 204 -2.20 15.87 -3.47
C VAL A 204 -1.36 15.89 -4.75
N PRO A 205 -0.63 16.97 -5.03
CA PRO A 205 0.29 17.03 -6.16
C PRO A 205 1.39 15.98 -6.02
N VAL A 206 1.69 15.31 -7.12
CA VAL A 206 2.80 14.35 -7.21
C VAL A 206 3.60 14.59 -8.48
N LEU A 207 4.86 14.15 -8.44
CA LEU A 207 5.74 14.10 -9.60
C LEU A 207 6.04 12.63 -9.94
N ILE A 208 5.59 12.16 -11.10
CA ILE A 208 6.02 10.87 -11.65
C ILE A 208 7.33 11.10 -12.41
N ILE A 209 8.36 10.32 -12.10
CA ILE A 209 9.69 10.42 -12.70
C ILE A 209 10.00 9.13 -13.45
N LEU A 210 10.36 9.24 -14.73
CA LEU A 210 10.88 8.11 -15.49
C LEU A 210 12.39 7.98 -15.20
N THR A 211 12.79 6.84 -14.67
CA THR A 211 14.18 6.60 -14.22
C THR A 211 15.09 6.32 -15.40
N GLY A 212 14.54 5.82 -16.51
CA GLY A 212 15.23 5.31 -17.69
C GLY A 212 15.66 3.85 -17.57
N GLN A 213 15.18 3.12 -16.56
CA GLN A 213 15.34 1.67 -16.46
C GLN A 213 14.14 0.98 -17.11
N ASP A 214 14.20 0.80 -18.42
CA ASP A 214 13.06 0.31 -19.20
C ASP A 214 13.10 -1.20 -19.47
N ASP A 215 14.14 -1.89 -18.99
CA ASP A 215 14.34 -3.32 -19.20
C ASP A 215 13.21 -4.15 -18.60
N GLY A 216 12.66 -5.06 -19.41
CA GLY A 216 11.61 -5.98 -19.01
C GLY A 216 10.19 -5.41 -19.09
N LEU A 217 10.01 -4.15 -19.51
CA LEU A 217 8.68 -3.61 -19.80
C LEU A 217 8.12 -4.14 -21.11
N SER A 218 6.79 -4.33 -21.16
CA SER A 218 6.06 -4.71 -22.37
C SER A 218 6.11 -3.65 -23.48
N ALA A 219 6.21 -2.38 -23.08
CA ALA A 219 6.34 -1.22 -23.97
C ALA A 219 6.91 -0.01 -23.19
N PRO A 220 7.49 0.99 -23.88
CA PRO A 220 7.92 2.22 -23.25
C PRO A 220 6.81 2.88 -22.42
N VAL A 221 7.19 3.55 -21.34
CA VAL A 221 6.26 4.35 -20.53
C VAL A 221 6.16 5.75 -21.13
N THR A 222 4.95 6.18 -21.48
CA THR A 222 4.68 7.53 -22.00
C THR A 222 3.50 8.14 -21.25
N PHE A 223 3.44 9.48 -21.26
CA PHE A 223 2.35 10.22 -20.60
C PHE A 223 1.24 10.65 -21.57
N ASP A 224 1.29 10.19 -22.82
CA ASP A 224 0.38 10.61 -23.90
C ASP A 224 -1.10 10.29 -23.62
N SER A 225 -1.35 9.28 -22.79
CA SER A 225 -2.70 8.88 -22.38
C SER A 225 -3.30 9.72 -21.26
N ILE A 226 -2.52 10.65 -20.66
CA ILE A 226 -2.94 11.45 -19.52
C ILE A 226 -3.17 12.91 -19.94
N THR A 227 -4.43 13.33 -19.99
CA THR A 227 -4.80 14.69 -20.44
C THR A 227 -4.43 15.78 -19.44
N ASP A 228 -4.45 15.45 -18.15
CA ASP A 228 -4.31 16.43 -17.06
C ASP A 228 -2.88 16.47 -16.50
N ALA A 229 -1.92 15.86 -17.21
CA ALA A 229 -0.52 15.81 -16.83
C ALA A 229 0.27 16.98 -17.44
N GLU A 230 1.05 17.68 -16.62
CA GLU A 230 2.07 18.60 -17.11
C GLU A 230 3.38 17.84 -17.27
N VAL A 231 3.71 17.47 -18.51
CA VAL A 231 4.97 16.79 -18.84
C VAL A 231 6.11 17.79 -18.89
N ILE A 232 7.17 17.50 -18.14
CA ILE A 232 8.34 18.35 -17.97
C ILE A 232 9.63 17.54 -18.11
N THR A 233 10.74 18.23 -18.35
CA THR A 233 12.07 17.63 -18.33
C THR A 233 12.91 18.29 -17.24
N ILE A 234 13.37 17.50 -16.27
CA ILE A 234 14.18 17.95 -15.15
C ILE A 234 15.49 17.18 -15.17
N ARG A 235 16.63 17.89 -15.26
CA ARG A 235 17.97 17.28 -15.34
C ARG A 235 18.09 16.18 -16.41
N GLY A 236 17.42 16.37 -17.56
CA GLY A 236 17.41 15.42 -18.67
C GLY A 236 16.53 14.17 -18.44
N LYS A 237 15.73 14.13 -17.38
CA LYS A 237 14.76 13.08 -17.10
C LYS A 237 13.36 13.58 -17.39
N ILE A 238 12.56 12.72 -18.01
CA ILE A 238 11.15 13.00 -18.28
C ILE A 238 10.38 12.78 -16.98
N ALA A 239 9.59 13.77 -16.60
CA ALA A 239 8.70 13.71 -15.46
C ALA A 239 7.34 14.30 -15.79
N ALA A 240 6.33 14.03 -14.96
CA ALA A 240 4.99 14.59 -15.13
C ALA A 240 4.39 15.00 -13.79
N ARG A 241 3.87 16.22 -13.70
CA ARG A 241 3.09 16.69 -12.54
C ARG A 241 1.63 16.33 -12.75
N MET A 242 1.02 15.77 -11.71
CA MET A 242 -0.42 15.43 -11.72
C MET A 242 -0.94 15.24 -10.28
N SER A 243 -2.23 14.96 -10.15
CA SER A 243 -2.82 14.56 -8.87
C SER A 243 -2.43 13.13 -8.49
N LEU A 244 -2.41 12.81 -7.19
CA LEU A 244 -2.19 11.45 -6.71
C LEU A 244 -3.20 10.47 -7.33
N GLU A 245 -4.46 10.85 -7.47
CA GLU A 245 -5.49 9.99 -8.08
C GLU A 245 -5.18 9.65 -9.54
N THR A 246 -4.81 10.65 -10.33
CA THR A 246 -4.39 10.46 -11.72
C THR A 246 -3.16 9.55 -11.79
N ALA A 247 -2.18 9.77 -10.91
CA ALA A 247 -0.95 8.98 -10.88
C ALA A 247 -1.22 7.51 -10.55
N ILE A 248 -2.01 7.21 -9.53
CA ILE A 248 -2.33 5.82 -9.16
C ILE A 248 -3.18 5.15 -10.24
N GLY A 249 -4.12 5.87 -10.85
CA GLY A 249 -4.86 5.37 -12.02
C GLY A 249 -3.94 4.99 -13.18
N PHE A 250 -2.94 5.82 -13.46
CA PHE A 250 -1.92 5.54 -14.48
C PHE A 250 -1.07 4.31 -14.14
N ILE A 251 -0.58 4.19 -12.90
CA ILE A 251 0.22 3.02 -12.48
C ILE A 251 -0.59 1.72 -12.55
N MET A 252 -1.87 1.74 -12.15
CA MET A 252 -2.74 0.57 -12.27
C MET A 252 -2.99 0.17 -13.74
N ALA A 253 -3.12 1.13 -14.65
CA ALA A 253 -3.24 0.86 -16.08
C ALA A 253 -1.94 0.26 -16.66
N LEU A 254 -0.78 0.71 -16.17
CA LEU A 254 0.50 0.10 -16.54
C LEU A 254 0.63 -1.32 -15.99
N GLU A 255 0.24 -1.57 -14.73
CA GLU A 255 0.19 -2.92 -14.15
C GLU A 255 -0.66 -3.86 -15.01
N GLU A 256 -1.87 -3.45 -15.36
CA GLU A 256 -2.77 -4.22 -16.23
C GLU A 256 -2.17 -4.48 -17.62
N ARG A 257 -1.44 -3.51 -18.18
CA ARG A 257 -0.72 -3.66 -19.45
C ARG A 257 0.37 -4.73 -19.36
N GLU A 258 1.18 -4.69 -18.30
CA GLU A 258 2.23 -5.69 -18.08
C GLU A 258 1.64 -7.08 -17.83
N ASP A 259 0.58 -7.16 -17.01
CA ASP A 259 -0.11 -8.42 -16.73
C ASP A 259 -0.77 -9.00 -18.00
N THR A 260 -1.25 -8.15 -18.91
CA THR A 260 -1.78 -8.59 -20.22
C THR A 260 -0.67 -9.15 -21.12
N ALA A 261 0.52 -8.57 -21.07
CA ALA A 261 1.64 -8.97 -21.92
C ALA A 261 2.36 -10.23 -21.41
N PHE A 262 2.51 -10.36 -20.10
CA PHE A 262 3.36 -11.38 -19.47
C PHE A 262 2.61 -12.33 -18.53
N GLY A 263 1.34 -12.07 -18.26
CA GLY A 263 0.61 -12.68 -17.15
C GLY A 263 0.87 -11.98 -15.82
N PRO A 264 0.01 -12.20 -14.81
CA PRO A 264 0.22 -11.70 -13.45
C PRO A 264 1.53 -12.23 -12.85
N GLN A 265 2.23 -11.37 -12.11
CA GLN A 265 3.51 -11.70 -11.49
C GLN A 265 3.53 -11.36 -9.98
N PRO A 266 3.80 -12.35 -9.10
CA PRO A 266 4.03 -13.77 -9.40
C PRO A 266 2.80 -14.48 -10.00
N ASP A 267 3.04 -15.58 -10.73
CA ASP A 267 1.95 -16.40 -11.28
C ASP A 267 1.06 -16.93 -10.14
N PRO A 268 -0.24 -16.58 -10.09
CA PRO A 268 -1.11 -16.94 -8.97
C PRO A 268 -1.31 -18.44 -8.80
N VAL A 269 -1.22 -19.24 -9.87
CA VAL A 269 -1.42 -20.70 -9.82
C VAL A 269 -0.12 -21.38 -9.39
N ALA A 270 0.99 -21.05 -10.05
CA ALA A 270 2.27 -21.67 -9.77
C ALA A 270 2.81 -21.29 -8.37
N SER A 271 2.50 -20.08 -7.91
CA SER A 271 2.90 -19.61 -6.58
C SER A 271 2.02 -20.15 -5.44
N THR A 272 0.92 -20.84 -5.75
CA THR A 272 -0.03 -21.39 -4.76
C THR A 272 -0.21 -22.90 -4.88
N THR A 273 0.80 -23.59 -5.43
CA THR A 273 0.84 -25.06 -5.46
C THR A 273 0.93 -25.68 -4.07
N SER A 274 1.46 -24.93 -3.10
CA SER A 274 1.48 -25.31 -1.70
C SER A 274 1.45 -24.06 -0.84
N TYR A 275 0.47 -24.00 0.07
CA TYR A 275 0.39 -22.96 1.07
C TYR A 275 1.26 -23.26 2.28
N ASP A 276 1.50 -22.23 3.09
CA ASP A 276 2.19 -22.38 4.36
C ASP A 276 1.52 -23.37 5.28
N HIS A 277 2.35 -24.08 6.06
CA HIS A 277 1.90 -25.11 7.00
C HIS A 277 0.82 -24.59 7.97
N TRP A 278 0.86 -23.31 8.35
CA TRP A 278 -0.13 -22.72 9.25
C TRP A 278 -1.53 -22.68 8.63
N ILE A 279 -1.65 -22.40 7.33
CA ILE A 279 -2.94 -22.34 6.61
C ILE A 279 -3.58 -23.73 6.56
N GLN A 280 -2.78 -24.75 6.20
CA GLN A 280 -3.24 -26.13 6.18
C GLN A 280 -3.65 -26.59 7.59
N THR A 281 -2.86 -26.23 8.61
CA THR A 281 -3.17 -26.55 10.01
C THR A 281 -4.51 -25.98 10.45
N ASP A 282 -4.78 -24.72 10.10
CA ASP A 282 -6.03 -24.06 10.48
C ASP A 282 -7.22 -24.64 9.69
N ALA A 283 -7.03 -24.99 8.42
CA ALA A 283 -8.03 -25.71 7.64
C ALA A 283 -8.41 -27.06 8.28
N SER A 284 -7.42 -27.86 8.68
CA SER A 284 -7.66 -29.16 9.30
C SER A 284 -8.40 -29.04 10.63
N LYS A 285 -8.09 -28.03 11.46
CA LYS A 285 -8.82 -27.77 12.71
C LYS A 285 -10.29 -27.37 12.50
N LEU A 286 -10.63 -26.82 11.33
CA LEU A 286 -12.00 -26.46 10.95
C LEU A 286 -12.75 -27.59 10.23
N GLY A 287 -12.11 -28.74 10.02
CA GLY A 287 -12.72 -29.93 9.42
C GLY A 287 -12.42 -30.16 7.94
N TRP A 288 -11.39 -29.51 7.36
CA TRP A 288 -11.01 -29.68 5.95
C TRP A 288 -10.52 -31.11 5.61
N GLY A 289 -9.93 -31.80 6.59
CA GLY A 289 -9.26 -33.09 6.40
C GLY A 289 -7.81 -32.96 5.96
N ASP A 290 -7.32 -33.97 5.24
CA ASP A 290 -5.91 -34.11 4.83
C ASP A 290 -5.63 -33.67 3.38
N GLU A 291 -6.66 -33.22 2.65
CA GLU A 291 -6.49 -32.75 1.28
C GLU A 291 -5.70 -31.43 1.25
N PRO A 292 -4.67 -31.30 0.40
CA PRO A 292 -3.89 -30.06 0.33
C PRO A 292 -4.75 -28.91 -0.19
N LEU A 293 -4.61 -27.74 0.41
CA LEU A 293 -5.11 -26.49 -0.17
C LEU A 293 -4.22 -26.10 -1.35
N THR A 294 -4.84 -25.92 -2.52
CA THR A 294 -4.13 -25.57 -3.76
C THR A 294 -4.89 -24.51 -4.55
N GLY A 295 -4.16 -23.76 -5.36
CA GLY A 295 -4.72 -22.77 -6.26
C GLY A 295 -4.95 -21.42 -5.58
N PRO A 296 -5.08 -20.35 -6.39
CA PRO A 296 -4.97 -18.98 -5.90
C PRO A 296 -6.08 -18.63 -4.91
N SER A 297 -5.73 -17.98 -3.79
CA SER A 297 -6.72 -17.67 -2.75
C SER A 297 -7.75 -16.65 -3.23
N SER A 298 -7.44 -15.91 -4.31
CA SER A 298 -8.35 -15.02 -5.01
C SER A 298 -9.57 -15.73 -5.64
N GLN A 299 -9.55 -17.07 -5.70
CA GLN A 299 -10.63 -17.90 -6.25
C GLN A 299 -11.36 -18.76 -5.20
N TRP A 300 -10.96 -18.69 -3.93
CA TRP A 300 -11.49 -19.56 -2.88
C TRP A 300 -12.93 -19.24 -2.48
N VAL A 301 -13.36 -17.98 -2.64
CA VAL A 301 -14.64 -17.49 -2.14
C VAL A 301 -15.68 -17.42 -3.25
N ASP A 302 -16.77 -18.15 -3.10
CA ASP A 302 -17.96 -18.01 -3.95
C ASP A 302 -18.74 -16.75 -3.56
N MET A 303 -18.61 -15.71 -4.37
CA MET A 303 -19.27 -14.42 -4.12
C MET A 303 -20.79 -14.44 -4.29
N ASN A 304 -21.37 -15.50 -4.86
CA ASN A 304 -22.83 -15.66 -4.81
C ASN A 304 -23.30 -16.02 -3.39
N ARG A 305 -22.42 -16.65 -2.61
CA ARG A 305 -22.66 -17.00 -1.20
C ARG A 305 -22.20 -15.89 -0.26
N TYR A 306 -21.11 -15.21 -0.61
CA TYR A 306 -20.51 -14.12 0.15
C TYR A 306 -20.44 -12.84 -0.71
N PRO A 307 -21.58 -12.15 -0.92
CA PRO A 307 -21.62 -10.96 -1.75
C PRO A 307 -20.95 -9.75 -1.08
N ASP A 308 -20.95 -9.72 0.26
CA ASP A 308 -20.37 -8.66 1.07
C ASP A 308 -19.00 -9.07 1.61
N TRP A 309 -18.08 -8.10 1.74
CA TRP A 309 -16.78 -8.35 2.36
C TRP A 309 -16.93 -8.52 3.88
N THR A 310 -16.75 -9.76 4.33
CA THR A 310 -16.87 -10.22 5.72
C THR A 310 -15.68 -11.09 6.11
N GLY A 311 -15.55 -11.38 7.41
CA GLY A 311 -14.43 -12.11 8.01
C GLY A 311 -13.32 -11.20 8.51
N GLU A 312 -12.17 -11.80 8.84
CA GLU A 312 -11.10 -11.10 9.56
C GLU A 312 -10.46 -9.96 8.77
N GLY A 313 -10.31 -10.07 7.45
CA GLY A 313 -9.83 -8.99 6.59
C GLY A 313 -10.71 -7.75 6.68
N ALA A 314 -12.03 -7.92 6.52
CA ALA A 314 -13.01 -6.84 6.64
C ALA A 314 -13.03 -6.23 8.06
N ARG A 315 -12.93 -7.08 9.09
CA ARG A 315 -12.85 -6.63 10.49
C ARG A 315 -11.60 -5.78 10.72
N TYR A 316 -10.43 -6.26 10.30
CA TYR A 316 -9.18 -5.55 10.49
C TYR A 316 -9.16 -4.25 9.70
N ASP A 317 -9.70 -4.22 8.48
CA ASP A 317 -9.85 -2.96 7.76
C ASP A 317 -10.69 -1.98 8.60
N GLN A 318 -11.87 -2.36 9.08
CA GLN A 318 -12.72 -1.41 9.82
C GLN A 318 -12.17 -0.99 11.20
N THR A 319 -11.41 -1.85 11.87
CA THR A 319 -10.99 -1.65 13.27
C THR A 319 -9.48 -1.46 13.47
N GLY A 320 -8.71 -1.63 12.40
CA GLY A 320 -7.25 -1.58 12.40
C GLY A 320 -6.71 -0.21 12.76
N PHE A 321 -5.46 -0.17 13.17
CA PHE A 321 -4.82 1.02 13.72
C PHE A 321 -4.75 2.16 12.70
N VAL A 322 -4.47 1.87 11.42
CA VAL A 322 -4.41 2.91 10.38
C VAL A 322 -5.78 3.55 10.13
N ASN A 323 -6.86 2.77 10.16
CA ASN A 323 -8.22 3.33 10.06
C ASN A 323 -8.65 4.04 11.34
N GLY A 324 -8.23 3.58 12.52
CA GLY A 324 -8.41 4.30 13.78
C GLY A 324 -7.68 5.66 13.80
N LEU A 325 -6.45 5.72 13.31
CA LEU A 325 -5.69 6.97 13.18
C LEU A 325 -6.31 7.91 12.15
N ALA A 326 -6.62 7.42 10.95
CA ALA A 326 -7.28 8.21 9.92
C ALA A 326 -8.61 8.78 10.44
N ARG A 327 -9.45 7.96 11.09
CA ARG A 327 -10.68 8.44 11.75
C ARG A 327 -10.40 9.46 12.84
N THR A 328 -9.42 9.23 13.71
CA THR A 328 -9.07 10.20 14.78
C THR A 328 -8.59 11.54 14.18
N CYS A 329 -7.86 11.51 13.07
CA CYS A 329 -7.44 12.71 12.34
C CYS A 329 -8.64 13.42 11.69
N LEU A 330 -9.52 12.68 11.02
CA LEU A 330 -10.73 13.22 10.36
C LEU A 330 -11.77 13.74 11.38
N GLU A 331 -11.93 13.07 12.53
CA GLU A 331 -12.84 13.43 13.62
C GLU A 331 -12.25 14.56 14.50
N GLY A 332 -10.91 14.61 14.64
CA GLY A 332 -10.18 15.72 15.27
C GLY A 332 -10.10 16.99 14.41
N SER A 333 -10.62 16.94 13.18
CA SER A 333 -10.51 17.97 12.14
C SER A 333 -10.93 19.37 12.60
N CYS A 334 -11.98 19.52 13.42
CA CYS A 334 -12.40 20.84 13.92
C CYS A 334 -11.28 21.59 14.68
N LYS A 335 -10.34 20.90 15.35
CA LYS A 335 -9.23 21.56 16.06
C LYS A 335 -8.02 21.80 15.16
N CYS A 336 -7.88 21.03 14.09
CA CYS A 336 -6.74 21.04 13.19
C CYS A 336 -6.91 22.03 12.03
N THR A 337 -8.09 22.15 11.41
CA THR A 337 -8.37 23.21 10.42
C THR A 337 -8.31 24.61 11.04
N ASP A 338 -8.76 24.75 12.30
CA ASP A 338 -8.58 25.99 13.08
C ASP A 338 -7.11 26.30 13.38
N LYS A 339 -6.26 25.28 13.48
CA LYS A 339 -4.81 25.46 13.60
C LYS A 339 -4.20 25.86 12.25
N ASP A 340 -4.54 25.16 11.17
CA ASP A 340 -4.07 25.47 9.81
C ASP A 340 -4.45 26.92 9.41
N ARG A 341 -5.65 27.38 9.77
CA ARG A 341 -6.09 28.78 9.54
C ARG A 341 -5.28 29.80 10.35
N ARG A 342 -4.94 29.48 11.61
CA ARG A 342 -4.10 30.35 12.46
C ARG A 342 -2.66 30.42 11.94
N ASP A 343 -2.10 29.29 11.55
CA ASP A 343 -0.73 29.21 11.02
C ASP A 343 -0.63 29.96 9.68
N GLN A 344 -1.66 29.87 8.80
CA GLN A 344 -1.75 30.70 7.60
C GLN A 344 -1.79 32.21 7.89
N GLN A 345 -2.59 32.63 8.89
CA GLN A 345 -2.66 34.04 9.28
C GLN A 345 -1.34 34.56 9.87
N ALA A 346 -0.60 33.71 10.59
CA ALA A 346 0.70 34.06 11.17
C ALA A 346 1.79 34.24 10.10
N VAL A 347 1.86 33.36 9.09
CA VAL A 347 2.82 33.48 7.98
C VAL A 347 2.57 34.76 7.16
N VAL A 348 1.30 35.04 6.83
CA VAL A 348 0.92 36.25 6.07
C VAL A 348 1.26 37.53 6.85
N SER A 349 1.07 37.52 8.18
CA SER A 349 1.41 38.66 9.03
C SER A 349 2.92 38.88 9.14
N PHE A 350 3.69 37.80 9.24
CA PHE A 350 5.15 37.86 9.31
C PHE A 350 5.79 38.35 8.01
N GLU A 351 5.29 37.91 6.85
CA GLU A 351 5.72 38.39 5.53
C GLU A 351 5.36 39.87 5.27
N ALA A 352 4.27 40.36 5.89
CA ALA A 352 3.87 41.76 5.81
C ALA A 352 4.74 42.68 6.69
N GLU A 353 5.24 42.19 7.83
CA GLU A 353 6.16 42.93 8.70
C GLU A 353 7.59 42.96 8.17
N THR A 354 8.05 41.92 7.48
CA THR A 354 9.41 41.88 6.89
C THR A 354 9.55 42.68 5.59
N LYS A 355 8.43 43.14 5.00
CA LYS A 355 8.40 43.99 3.79
C LYS A 355 8.18 45.49 4.08
N ARG A 356 8.14 45.91 5.35
CA ARG A 356 8.19 47.32 5.77
C ARG A 356 9.58 47.65 6.30
#